data_AF-A0A165X8W4-F1
#
_entry.id   AF-A0A165X8W4-F1
#
_cell.length_a   1.000
_cell.length_b   1.000
_cell.length_c   1.000
_cell.angle_alpha   90.00
_cell.angle_beta   90.00
_cell.angle_gamma   90.00
#
_symmetry.space_group_name_H-M   'P 1'
#
loop_
_entity.id
_entity.type
_entity.pdbx_description
1 polymer ?
#
loop_
_entity_poly.entity_id
_entity_poly.type
_entity_poly.pdbx_seq_one_letter_code
_entity_poly.pdbx_strand_id
1 'polypeptide(L)'
;MDSAVLMFGREDASRMRLDVPEVQFQGSTYPVVNGAAVGLTERDIRRILWELAEMNWRYELFALDRALAKEEWDKQDADINRLRLVERVFGPSSSLAVTSWPTQESFVLHSNNLYRAGTLGHLRLLMLSWPECPKDISEGTMDVEFPDSTAYNSIVELNARMCEKMATPAFLQMEHNIRRFYCQSFYQFSGRPPILPLHLPE
;
A
#
# COMPACT_ATOMS: atom_id res chain seq x y z
N MET A 1 7.10 -33.64 2.29
CA MET A 1 8.15 -32.96 3.09
C MET A 1 7.45 -31.78 3.74
N ASP A 2 7.50 -31.65 5.06
CA ASP A 2 6.66 -30.70 5.82
C ASP A 2 7.12 -29.26 5.59
N SER A 3 6.30 -28.45 4.91
CA SER A 3 6.64 -27.10 4.44
C SER A 3 7.08 -26.18 5.59
N ALA A 4 6.50 -26.37 6.78
CA ALA A 4 6.83 -25.61 7.98
C ALA A 4 8.27 -25.90 8.47
N VAL A 5 8.70 -27.16 8.42
CA VAL A 5 10.08 -27.56 8.79
C VAL A 5 11.10 -26.92 7.84
N LEU A 6 10.71 -26.74 6.59
CA LEU A 6 11.56 -26.17 5.54
C LEU A 6 11.71 -24.64 5.68
N MET A 7 10.65 -23.95 6.13
CA MET A 7 10.65 -22.49 6.31
C MET A 7 11.21 -22.03 7.66
N PHE A 8 10.93 -22.76 8.75
CA PHE A 8 11.20 -22.30 10.11
C PHE A 8 12.21 -23.19 10.86
N GLY A 9 12.68 -24.29 10.26
CA GLY A 9 13.55 -25.25 10.93
C GLY A 9 12.76 -26.19 11.86
N ARG A 10 13.36 -27.34 12.24
CA ARG A 10 12.66 -28.37 13.02
C ARG A 10 12.18 -27.88 14.38
N GLU A 11 12.99 -27.07 15.07
CA GLU A 11 12.71 -26.63 16.43
C GLU A 11 11.52 -25.67 16.44
N ASP A 12 11.55 -24.60 15.63
CA ASP A 12 10.43 -23.67 15.56
C ASP A 12 9.20 -24.28 14.87
N ALA A 13 9.36 -25.16 13.88
CA ALA A 13 8.23 -25.91 13.32
C ALA A 13 7.59 -26.85 14.37
N SER A 14 8.37 -27.44 15.28
CA SER A 14 7.83 -28.22 16.39
C SER A 14 7.13 -27.37 17.45
N ARG A 15 7.50 -26.09 17.57
CA ARG A 15 6.81 -25.08 18.40
C ARG A 15 5.61 -24.46 17.69
N MET A 16 5.56 -24.44 16.36
CA MET A 16 4.36 -24.10 15.60
C MET A 16 3.29 -25.19 15.71
N ARG A 17 3.70 -26.44 15.99
CA ARG A 17 2.82 -27.55 16.40
C ARG A 17 2.38 -27.42 17.87
N LEU A 18 2.39 -26.22 18.44
CA LEU A 18 1.56 -25.97 19.62
C LEU A 18 0.10 -26.19 19.22
N ASP A 19 -0.66 -26.84 20.09
CA ASP A 19 -2.10 -27.06 19.96
C ASP A 19 -2.86 -25.73 20.03
N VAL A 20 -2.61 -24.82 19.08
CA VAL A 20 -3.40 -23.60 18.92
C VAL A 20 -4.81 -24.08 18.63
N PRO A 21 -5.77 -23.98 19.56
CA PRO A 21 -7.07 -24.59 19.37
C PRO A 21 -7.92 -23.75 18.42
N GLU A 22 -7.59 -22.46 18.32
CA GLU A 22 -8.31 -21.47 17.54
C GLU A 22 -7.40 -20.32 17.11
N VAL A 23 -7.74 -19.69 15.99
CA VAL A 23 -7.15 -18.44 15.51
C VAL A 23 -8.25 -17.40 15.34
N GLN A 24 -7.88 -16.13 15.43
CA GLN A 24 -8.81 -15.03 15.28
C GLN A 24 -8.49 -14.20 14.04
N PHE A 25 -9.54 -13.80 13.32
CA PHE A 25 -9.44 -12.88 12.19
C PHE A 25 -10.64 -11.92 12.20
N GLN A 26 -10.37 -10.62 12.29
CA GLN A 26 -11.38 -9.53 12.23
C GLN A 26 -12.61 -9.79 13.11
N GLY A 27 -12.39 -10.21 14.36
CA GLY A 27 -13.46 -10.47 15.35
C GLY A 27 -14.16 -11.83 15.22
N SER A 28 -13.75 -12.67 14.26
CA SER A 28 -14.22 -14.05 14.13
C SER A 28 -13.16 -15.02 14.67
N THR A 29 -13.62 -16.14 15.23
CA THR A 29 -12.76 -17.20 15.79
C THR A 29 -12.94 -18.48 14.98
N TYR A 30 -11.83 -19.06 14.54
CA TYR A 30 -11.80 -20.27 13.73
C TYR A 30 -11.05 -21.37 14.46
N PRO A 31 -11.63 -22.56 14.65
CA PRO A 31 -10.91 -23.67 15.23
C PRO A 31 -9.79 -24.14 14.29
N VAL A 32 -8.71 -24.65 14.86
CA VAL A 32 -7.58 -25.20 14.11
C VAL A 32 -7.58 -26.72 14.25
N VAL A 33 -7.62 -27.42 13.12
CA VAL A 33 -7.59 -28.88 13.06
C VAL A 33 -6.40 -29.29 12.20
N ASN A 34 -5.51 -30.11 12.74
CA ASN A 34 -4.27 -30.54 12.07
C ASN A 34 -3.40 -29.37 11.56
N GLY A 35 -3.33 -28.28 12.33
CA GLY A 35 -2.53 -27.10 11.97
C GLY A 35 -3.15 -26.18 10.91
N ALA A 36 -4.41 -26.40 10.51
CA ALA A 36 -5.12 -25.54 9.58
C ALA A 36 -6.41 -24.99 10.22
N ALA A 37 -6.68 -23.69 10.01
CA ALA A 37 -7.97 -23.11 10.37
C ALA A 37 -9.10 -23.74 9.54
N VAL A 38 -10.16 -24.20 10.19
CA VAL A 38 -11.32 -24.80 9.54
C VAL A 38 -12.56 -23.91 9.71
N GLY A 39 -13.55 -24.09 8.83
CA GLY A 39 -14.77 -23.27 8.84
C GLY A 39 -14.62 -21.89 8.20
N LEU A 40 -13.49 -21.61 7.54
CA LEU A 40 -13.31 -20.40 6.73
C LEU A 40 -14.28 -20.44 5.54
N THR A 41 -15.06 -19.38 5.39
CA THR A 41 -15.88 -19.16 4.20
C THR A 41 -15.02 -18.63 3.05
N GLU A 42 -15.53 -18.68 1.81
CA GLU A 42 -14.85 -18.05 0.67
C GLU A 42 -14.62 -16.55 0.91
N ARG A 43 -15.59 -15.90 1.56
CA ARG A 43 -15.48 -14.50 1.97
C ARG A 43 -14.28 -14.29 2.91
N ASP A 44 -14.12 -15.14 3.92
CA ASP A 44 -13.02 -15.03 4.87
C ASP A 44 -11.66 -15.19 4.17
N ILE A 45 -11.56 -16.17 3.27
CA ILE A 45 -10.34 -16.40 2.48
C ILE A 45 -10.00 -15.17 1.65
N ARG A 46 -10.98 -14.59 0.93
CA ARG A 46 -10.77 -13.38 0.12
C ARG A 46 -10.30 -12.20 0.98
N ARG A 47 -10.88 -12.03 2.17
CA ARG A 47 -10.51 -10.98 3.13
C ARG A 47 -9.09 -11.16 3.67
N ILE A 48 -8.72 -12.38 4.03
CA ILE A 48 -7.37 -12.72 4.50
C ILE A 48 -6.35 -12.45 3.37
N LEU A 49 -6.63 -12.91 2.15
CA LEU A 49 -5.74 -12.69 1.00
C LEU A 49 -5.59 -11.20 0.67
N TRP A 50 -6.68 -10.43 0.77
CA TRP A 50 -6.63 -8.99 0.58
C TRP A 50 -5.75 -8.32 1.66
N GLU A 51 -5.95 -8.64 2.94
CA GLU A 51 -5.17 -8.06 4.05
C GLU A 51 -3.68 -8.39 3.91
N LEU A 52 -3.35 -9.63 3.54
CA LEU A 52 -1.97 -10.06 3.27
C LEU A 52 -1.37 -9.32 2.08
N ALA A 53 -2.11 -9.15 0.98
CA ALA A 53 -1.62 -8.43 -0.19
C ALA A 53 -1.38 -6.95 0.12
N GLU A 54 -2.32 -6.30 0.81
CA GLU A 54 -2.22 -4.90 1.21
C GLU A 54 -1.05 -4.69 2.17
N MET A 55 -0.92 -5.50 3.22
CA MET A 55 0.19 -5.41 4.16
C MET A 55 1.54 -5.65 3.48
N ASN A 56 1.65 -6.68 2.64
CA ASN A 56 2.89 -6.96 1.92
C ASN A 56 3.28 -5.80 1.01
N TRP A 57 2.33 -5.21 0.27
CA TRP A 57 2.60 -4.03 -0.55
C TRP A 57 3.13 -2.85 0.27
N ARG A 58 2.53 -2.57 1.44
CA ARG A 58 2.97 -1.51 2.35
C ARG A 58 4.40 -1.73 2.86
N TYR A 59 4.71 -2.94 3.31
CA TYR A 59 6.05 -3.29 3.77
C TYR A 59 7.08 -3.30 2.64
N GLU A 60 6.70 -3.76 1.45
CA GLU A 60 7.54 -3.74 0.25
C GLU A 60 7.91 -2.31 -0.15
N LEU A 61 6.94 -1.39 -0.16
CA LEU A 61 7.20 0.03 -0.44
C LEU A 61 8.12 0.64 0.62
N PHE A 62 7.85 0.40 1.90
CA PHE A 62 8.69 0.88 3.00
C PHE A 62 10.13 0.37 2.89
N ALA A 63 10.31 -0.93 2.68
CA ALA A 63 11.62 -1.56 2.54
C ALA A 63 12.37 -1.05 1.30
N LEU A 64 11.66 -0.88 0.17
CA LEU A 64 12.24 -0.32 -1.05
C LEU A 64 12.71 1.13 -0.82
N ASP A 65 11.87 1.98 -0.23
CA ASP A 65 12.25 3.37 0.06
C ASP A 65 13.47 3.44 0.98
N ARG A 66 13.50 2.59 2.03
CA ARG A 66 14.64 2.49 2.94
C ARG A 66 15.92 2.06 2.25
N ALA A 67 15.82 1.19 1.24
CA ALA A 67 16.98 0.71 0.50
C ALA A 67 17.48 1.70 -0.56
N LEU A 68 16.58 2.42 -1.23
CA LEU A 68 16.91 3.31 -2.34
C LEU A 68 17.23 4.73 -1.89
N ALA A 69 16.59 5.24 -0.84
CA ALA A 69 16.76 6.60 -0.34
C ALA A 69 17.68 6.67 0.90
N LYS A 70 18.78 5.91 0.94
CA LYS A 70 19.64 5.77 2.13
C LYS A 70 20.04 7.10 2.76
N GLU A 71 20.43 8.07 1.94
CA GLU A 71 20.81 9.41 2.41
C GLU A 71 19.66 10.16 3.10
N GLU A 72 18.41 9.91 2.71
CA GLU A 72 17.24 10.48 3.39
C GLU A 72 16.99 9.79 4.74
N TRP A 73 17.27 8.50 4.83
CA TRP A 73 17.14 7.70 6.06
C TRP A 73 18.27 7.93 7.08
N ASP A 74 19.41 8.46 6.64
CA ASP A 74 20.53 8.84 7.51
C ASP A 74 20.35 10.23 8.16
N LYS A 75 19.32 10.99 7.75
CA LYS A 75 19.02 12.30 8.33
C LYS A 75 18.45 12.17 9.74
N GLN A 76 18.65 13.22 10.54
CA GLN A 76 18.01 13.33 11.85
C GLN A 76 16.47 13.25 11.70
N ASP A 77 15.85 12.49 12.59
CA ASP A 77 14.40 12.24 12.62
C ASP A 77 13.82 11.58 11.35
N ALA A 78 14.65 10.94 10.52
CA ALA A 78 14.18 10.26 9.30
C ALA A 78 13.16 9.16 9.61
N ASP A 79 13.35 8.40 10.69
CA ASP A 79 12.40 7.38 11.14
C ASP A 79 11.00 7.95 11.44
N ILE A 80 10.87 9.26 11.71
CA ILE A 80 9.58 9.93 11.89
C ILE A 80 9.12 10.54 10.56
N ASN A 81 9.96 11.36 9.93
CA ASN A 81 9.55 12.17 8.80
C ASN A 81 9.36 11.34 7.53
N ARG A 82 10.26 10.40 7.27
CA ARG A 82 10.21 9.55 6.08
C ARG A 82 9.17 8.45 6.23
N LEU A 83 9.05 7.87 7.42
CA LEU A 83 7.95 6.93 7.72
C LEU A 83 6.57 7.58 7.51
N ARG A 84 6.36 8.80 8.01
CA ARG A 84 5.12 9.56 7.76
C ARG A 84 4.87 9.79 6.27
N LEU A 85 5.93 10.03 5.48
CA LEU A 85 5.79 10.21 4.03
C LEU A 85 5.39 8.90 3.35
N VAL A 86 5.94 7.76 3.77
CA VAL A 86 5.54 6.42 3.32
C VAL A 86 4.08 6.14 3.68
N GLU A 87 3.68 6.36 4.94
CA GLU A 87 2.32 6.11 5.41
C GLU A 87 1.26 6.90 4.64
N ARG A 88 1.57 8.15 4.24
CA ARG A 88 0.68 8.99 3.43
C ARG A 88 0.39 8.44 2.04
N VAL A 89 1.23 7.55 1.50
CA VAL A 89 0.94 6.86 0.23
C VAL A 89 -0.33 6.01 0.37
N PHE A 90 -0.55 5.42 1.54
CA PHE A 90 -1.67 4.52 1.79
C PHE A 90 -2.96 5.25 2.19
N GLY A 91 -2.92 6.58 2.35
CA GLY A 91 -4.05 7.41 2.75
C GLY A 91 -3.79 8.27 4.00
N PRO A 92 -4.72 9.19 4.34
CA PRO A 92 -4.54 10.19 5.39
C PRO A 92 -4.51 9.63 6.83
N SER A 93 -5.04 8.42 7.05
CA SER A 93 -5.08 7.76 8.38
C SER A 93 -4.45 6.38 8.34
N SER A 94 -3.56 6.14 7.39
CA SER A 94 -3.04 4.81 7.12
C SER A 94 -1.71 4.58 7.85
N SER A 95 -1.54 3.36 8.37
CA SER A 95 -0.29 2.88 8.96
C SER A 95 0.34 1.82 8.06
N LEU A 96 1.59 1.42 8.33
CA LEU A 96 2.17 0.22 7.70
C LEU A 96 1.34 -1.04 7.94
N ALA A 97 0.74 -1.17 9.13
CA ALA A 97 -0.16 -2.27 9.45
C ALA A 97 -1.61 -1.94 9.06
N VAL A 98 -2.35 -2.94 8.59
CA VAL A 98 -3.80 -2.87 8.46
C VAL A 98 -4.40 -3.20 9.82
N THR A 99 -4.92 -2.19 10.52
CA THR A 99 -5.42 -2.34 11.90
C THR A 99 -6.94 -2.50 11.99
N SER A 100 -7.65 -2.23 10.90
CA SER A 100 -9.09 -2.38 10.80
C SER A 100 -9.51 -2.67 9.37
N TRP A 101 -10.67 -3.32 9.22
CA TRP A 101 -11.27 -3.53 7.91
C TRP A 101 -11.61 -2.17 7.26
N PRO A 102 -11.09 -1.88 6.06
CA PRO A 102 -11.33 -0.59 5.43
C PRO A 102 -12.77 -0.48 4.92
N THR A 103 -13.29 0.74 4.91
CA THR A 103 -14.61 1.08 4.36
C THR A 103 -14.54 1.52 2.90
N GLN A 104 -13.35 1.77 2.38
CA GLN A 104 -13.08 2.29 1.05
C GLN A 104 -11.84 1.62 0.47
N GLU A 105 -11.79 1.60 -0.86
CA GLU A 105 -10.64 1.07 -1.60
C GLU A 105 -9.33 1.76 -1.22
N SER A 106 -8.23 1.04 -1.41
CA SER A 106 -6.90 1.63 -1.32
C SER A 106 -6.83 2.86 -2.24
N PHE A 107 -6.26 3.96 -1.74
CA PHE A 107 -6.29 5.25 -2.44
C PHE A 107 -5.67 5.19 -3.84
N VAL A 108 -4.75 4.25 -4.10
CA VAL A 108 -4.16 4.03 -5.44
C VAL A 108 -5.09 3.28 -6.40
N LEU A 109 -6.06 2.51 -5.88
CA LEU A 109 -7.11 1.81 -6.65
C LEU A 109 -8.43 2.58 -6.69
N HIS A 110 -8.51 3.71 -5.98
CA HIS A 110 -9.75 4.45 -5.83
C HIS A 110 -10.28 4.91 -7.20
N SER A 111 -11.59 4.75 -7.44
CA SER A 111 -12.22 5.11 -8.74
C SER A 111 -12.16 6.61 -9.01
N ASN A 112 -12.35 7.42 -7.97
CA ASN A 112 -12.19 8.88 -8.00
C ASN A 112 -10.70 9.30 -8.12
N ASN A 113 -10.39 10.04 -9.19
CA ASN A 113 -9.04 10.48 -9.55
C ASN A 113 -8.42 11.46 -8.53
N LEU A 114 -9.21 12.26 -7.82
CA LEU A 114 -8.70 13.19 -6.81
C LEU A 114 -8.01 12.45 -5.66
N TYR A 115 -8.63 11.35 -5.19
CA TYR A 115 -8.04 10.52 -4.15
C TYR A 115 -6.78 9.81 -4.65
N ARG A 116 -6.78 9.30 -5.89
CA ARG A 116 -5.58 8.72 -6.50
C ARG A 116 -4.45 9.74 -6.63
N ALA A 117 -4.76 10.96 -7.08
CA ALA A 117 -3.79 12.03 -7.26
C ALA A 117 -3.05 12.37 -5.96
N GLY A 118 -3.76 12.43 -4.83
CA GLY A 118 -3.15 12.62 -3.52
C GLY A 118 -2.13 11.52 -3.19
N THR A 119 -2.50 10.25 -3.35
CA THR A 119 -1.59 9.12 -3.11
C THR A 119 -0.40 9.08 -4.07
N LEU A 120 -0.63 9.31 -5.36
CA LEU A 120 0.43 9.38 -6.37
C LEU A 120 1.39 10.53 -6.08
N GLY A 121 0.88 11.66 -5.58
CA GLY A 121 1.68 12.78 -5.09
C GLY A 121 2.67 12.36 -4.01
N HIS A 122 2.21 11.64 -2.99
CA HIS A 122 3.08 11.14 -1.92
C HIS A 122 4.09 10.09 -2.43
N LEU A 123 3.66 9.18 -3.30
CA LEU A 123 4.55 8.18 -3.90
C LEU A 123 5.65 8.85 -4.75
N ARG A 124 5.28 9.87 -5.54
CA ARG A 124 6.23 10.70 -6.29
C ARG A 124 7.26 11.34 -5.36
N LEU A 125 6.84 11.93 -4.24
CA LEU A 125 7.75 12.57 -3.29
C LEU A 125 8.80 11.60 -2.72
N LEU A 126 8.44 10.33 -2.51
CA LEU A 126 9.42 9.31 -2.13
C LEU A 126 10.44 9.09 -3.25
N MET A 127 9.94 8.87 -4.47
CA MET A 127 10.74 8.57 -5.66
C MET A 127 11.73 9.66 -6.05
N LEU A 128 11.50 10.91 -5.68
CA LEU A 128 12.44 12.01 -5.99
C LEU A 128 13.84 11.77 -5.44
N SER A 129 13.96 11.01 -4.35
CA SER A 129 15.25 10.65 -3.76
C SER A 129 15.70 9.23 -4.10
N TRP A 130 15.01 8.55 -5.02
CA TRP A 130 15.43 7.24 -5.51
C TRP A 130 16.45 7.42 -6.65
N PRO A 131 17.41 6.49 -6.82
CA PRO A 131 18.35 6.52 -7.92
C PRO A 131 17.62 6.55 -9.27
N GLU A 132 18.17 7.29 -10.23
CA GLU A 132 17.69 7.34 -11.62
C GLU A 132 16.22 7.78 -11.78
N CYS A 133 15.69 8.57 -10.84
CA CYS A 133 14.35 9.14 -10.93
C CYS A 133 14.15 9.90 -12.27
N PRO A 134 13.21 9.46 -13.13
CA PRO A 134 13.00 10.06 -14.45
C PRO A 134 12.60 11.53 -14.38
N LYS A 135 13.03 12.33 -15.36
CA LYS A 135 12.65 13.75 -15.49
C LYS A 135 11.16 13.98 -15.54
N ASP A 136 10.44 13.11 -16.24
CA ASP A 136 8.97 13.18 -16.32
C ASP A 136 8.29 13.10 -14.96
N ILE A 137 8.94 12.47 -13.97
CA ILE A 137 8.48 12.42 -12.58
C ILE A 137 9.04 13.63 -11.82
N SER A 138 10.33 13.93 -11.90
CA SER A 138 10.95 14.96 -11.07
C SER A 138 10.57 16.39 -11.45
N GLU A 139 10.39 16.68 -12.74
CA GLU A 139 10.06 18.02 -13.26
C GLU A 139 8.56 18.20 -13.50
N GLY A 140 7.79 17.12 -13.59
CA GLY A 140 6.36 17.21 -13.87
C GLY A 140 5.55 17.75 -12.69
N THR A 141 4.61 18.67 -12.97
CA THR A 141 3.70 19.21 -11.97
C THR A 141 2.49 18.29 -11.79
N MET A 142 2.17 17.98 -10.54
CA MET A 142 0.81 17.60 -10.16
C MET A 142 0.20 18.85 -9.55
N ASP A 143 -0.31 19.74 -10.40
CA ASP A 143 -0.98 20.97 -9.96
C ASP A 143 -2.30 20.61 -9.27
N VAL A 144 -2.20 20.14 -8.02
CA VAL A 144 -3.32 19.94 -7.12
C VAL A 144 -3.44 21.18 -6.26
N GLU A 145 -3.87 22.29 -6.86
CA GLU A 145 -4.40 23.39 -6.07
C GLU A 145 -5.73 22.91 -5.47
N PHE A 146 -5.69 22.51 -4.20
CA PHE A 146 -6.92 22.33 -3.43
C PHE A 146 -7.54 23.73 -3.25
N PRO A 147 -8.74 23.99 -3.80
CA PRO A 147 -9.36 25.31 -3.63
C PRO A 147 -9.65 25.56 -2.16
N ASP A 148 -9.26 26.75 -1.67
CA ASP A 148 -9.59 27.20 -0.32
C ASP A 148 -11.11 27.12 -0.09
N SER A 149 -11.49 26.55 1.06
CA SER A 149 -12.78 25.89 1.32
C SER A 149 -14.05 26.76 1.36
N THR A 150 -14.03 28.02 0.91
CA THR A 150 -15.05 29.00 1.29
C THR A 150 -16.15 29.30 0.25
N ALA A 151 -16.23 28.61 -0.89
CA ALA A 151 -17.15 29.02 -1.97
C ALA A 151 -17.97 27.91 -2.68
N TYR A 152 -18.14 26.71 -2.13
CA TYR A 152 -18.88 25.64 -2.83
C TYR A 152 -20.03 25.03 -2.03
N ASN A 153 -21.19 24.90 -2.68
CA ASN A 153 -22.46 24.52 -2.07
C ASN A 153 -22.63 23.00 -1.81
N SER A 154 -21.70 22.13 -2.25
CA SER A 154 -21.52 20.80 -1.66
C SER A 154 -20.13 20.22 -1.96
N ILE A 155 -19.57 19.46 -1.01
CA ILE A 155 -18.31 18.72 -1.17
C ILE A 155 -18.38 17.73 -2.34
N VAL A 156 -19.57 17.20 -2.64
CA VAL A 156 -19.80 16.22 -3.72
C VAL A 156 -19.60 16.86 -5.10
N GLU A 157 -20.15 18.04 -5.33
CA GLU A 157 -19.97 18.77 -6.60
C GLU A 157 -18.52 19.24 -6.79
N LEU A 158 -17.87 19.65 -5.70
CA LEU A 158 -16.45 20.00 -5.73
C LEU A 158 -15.61 18.77 -6.11
N ASN A 159 -15.85 17.63 -5.46
CA ASN A 159 -15.17 16.38 -5.76
C ASN A 159 -15.40 15.96 -7.22
N ALA A 160 -16.64 16.02 -7.73
CA ALA A 160 -16.94 15.66 -9.11
C ALA A 160 -16.18 16.54 -10.12
N ARG A 161 -16.20 17.87 -9.94
CA ARG A 161 -15.47 18.81 -10.80
C ARG A 161 -13.96 18.64 -10.70
N MET A 162 -13.43 18.39 -9.51
CA MET A 162 -12.00 18.11 -9.32
C MET A 162 -11.61 16.78 -9.97
N CYS A 163 -12.45 15.75 -9.89
CA CYS A 163 -12.21 14.46 -10.56
C CYS A 163 -12.10 14.59 -12.07
N GLU A 164 -13.02 15.33 -12.69
CA GLU A 164 -13.00 15.60 -14.14
C GLU A 164 -11.72 16.33 -14.54
N LYS A 165 -11.33 17.35 -13.78
CA LYS A 165 -10.05 18.05 -14.00
C LYS A 165 -8.83 17.15 -13.79
N MET A 166 -8.92 16.15 -12.91
CA MET A 166 -7.87 15.16 -12.69
C MET A 166 -7.88 14.03 -13.72
N ALA A 167 -8.85 13.95 -14.63
CA ALA A 167 -8.88 12.95 -15.70
C ALA A 167 -8.12 13.39 -16.96
N THR A 168 -7.24 14.40 -16.86
CA THR A 168 -6.52 14.93 -18.02
C THR A 168 -5.49 13.92 -18.55
N PRO A 169 -5.17 13.95 -19.86
CA PRO A 169 -4.10 13.14 -20.42
C PRO A 169 -2.76 13.32 -19.69
N ALA A 170 -2.47 14.53 -19.20
CA ALA A 170 -1.27 14.82 -18.43
C ALA A 170 -1.24 14.07 -17.08
N PHE A 171 -2.36 14.06 -16.34
CA PHE A 171 -2.47 13.29 -15.10
C PHE A 171 -2.31 11.80 -15.35
N LEU A 172 -3.00 11.24 -16.36
CA LEU A 172 -2.92 9.82 -16.68
C LEU A 172 -1.50 9.41 -17.09
N GLN A 173 -0.78 10.27 -17.81
CA GLN A 173 0.62 10.05 -18.17
C GLN A 173 1.52 10.09 -16.92
N MET A 174 1.33 11.04 -16.02
CA MET A 174 2.06 11.12 -14.76
C MET A 174 1.79 9.88 -13.88
N GLU A 175 0.52 9.49 -13.74
CA GLU A 175 0.10 8.27 -13.03
C GLU A 175 0.79 7.02 -13.61
N HIS A 176 0.80 6.88 -14.94
CA HIS A 176 1.50 5.80 -15.62
C HIS A 176 3.01 5.82 -15.33
N ASN A 177 3.65 6.99 -15.41
CA ASN A 177 5.10 7.12 -15.20
C ASN A 177 5.50 6.77 -13.76
N ILE A 178 4.76 7.25 -12.77
CA ILE A 178 4.96 6.92 -11.35
C ILE A 178 4.83 5.41 -11.12
N ARG A 179 3.74 4.79 -11.60
CA ARG A 179 3.51 3.35 -11.45
C ARG A 179 4.60 2.52 -12.13
N ARG A 180 4.99 2.91 -13.35
CA ARG A 180 6.06 2.25 -14.10
C ARG A 180 7.38 2.32 -13.35
N PHE A 181 7.75 3.51 -12.85
CA PHE A 181 9.00 3.69 -12.13
C PHE A 181 9.01 2.93 -10.80
N TYR A 182 7.89 2.89 -10.07
CA TYR A 182 7.73 2.04 -8.87
C TYR A 182 8.03 0.58 -9.18
N CYS A 183 7.29 -0.01 -10.14
CA CYS A 183 7.41 -1.42 -10.47
C CYS A 183 8.82 -1.76 -10.97
N GLN A 184 9.41 -0.89 -11.80
CA GLN A 184 10.75 -1.09 -12.33
C GLN A 184 11.81 -1.01 -11.21
N SER A 185 11.74 -0.01 -10.34
CA SER A 185 12.66 0.15 -9.21
C SER A 185 12.58 -1.05 -8.27
N PHE A 186 11.36 -1.50 -7.97
CA PHE A 186 11.16 -2.69 -7.15
C PHE A 186 11.74 -3.94 -7.81
N TYR A 187 11.49 -4.15 -9.10
CA TYR A 187 12.00 -5.30 -9.84
C TYR A 187 13.53 -5.32 -9.88
N GLN A 188 14.16 -4.16 -10.12
CA GLN A 188 15.61 -4.03 -10.11
C GLN A 188 16.23 -4.33 -8.75
N PHE A 189 15.59 -3.88 -7.67
CA PHE A 189 16.07 -4.12 -6.31
C PHE A 189 15.81 -5.56 -5.83
N SER A 190 14.62 -6.09 -6.08
CA SER A 190 14.13 -7.35 -5.47
C SER A 190 14.25 -8.57 -6.38
N GLY A 191 14.50 -8.39 -7.68
CA GLY A 191 14.58 -9.47 -8.67
C GLY A 191 13.24 -10.14 -9.01
N ARG A 192 12.12 -9.56 -8.58
CA ARG A 192 10.74 -10.08 -8.81
C ARG A 192 9.74 -8.92 -8.92
N PRO A 193 8.54 -9.13 -9.50
CA PRO A 193 7.51 -8.11 -9.47
C PRO A 193 7.05 -7.78 -8.03
N PRO A 194 6.62 -6.53 -7.77
CA PRO A 194 6.01 -6.17 -6.50
C PRO A 194 4.65 -6.85 -6.34
N ILE A 195 4.24 -7.05 -5.08
CA ILE A 195 2.85 -7.31 -4.75
C ILE A 195 2.10 -6.00 -4.91
N LEU A 196 0.99 -6.05 -5.65
CA LEU A 196 0.15 -4.89 -5.89
C LEU A 196 -1.06 -4.92 -4.96
N PRO A 197 -1.57 -3.74 -4.55
CA PRO A 197 -2.81 -3.67 -3.80
C PRO A 197 -3.95 -4.27 -4.63
N LEU A 198 -4.92 -4.86 -3.94
CA LEU A 198 -6.09 -5.51 -4.52
C LEU A 198 -7.35 -4.69 -4.23
N HIS A 199 -8.34 -4.79 -5.12
CA HIS A 199 -9.68 -4.29 -4.84
C HIS A 199 -10.27 -4.99 -3.62
N LEU A 200 -11.07 -4.25 -2.85
CA LEU A 200 -11.73 -4.82 -1.69
C LEU A 200 -12.62 -6.00 -2.08
N PRO A 201 -12.51 -7.13 -1.37
CA PRO A 201 -13.37 -8.26 -1.64
C PRO A 201 -14.79 -7.96 -1.15
N GLU A 202 -15.77 -8.09 -2.04
CA GLU A 202 -17.20 -8.02 -1.73
C GLU A 202 -17.61 -9.04 -0.63
#